data_AF-T1PPC6-F1
#
_entry.id   AF-T1PPC6-F1
#
_cell.length_a   1.000
_cell.length_b   1.000
_cell.length_c   1.000
_cell.angle_alpha   90.00
_cell.angle_beta   90.00
_cell.angle_gamma   90.00
#
_symmetry.space_group_name_H-M   'P 1'
#
loop_
_entity.id
_entity.type
_entity.pdbx_description
1 polymer ?
#
loop_
_entity_poly.entity_id
_entity_poly.type
_entity_poly.pdbx_seq_one_letter_code
_entity_poly.pdbx_strand_id
1 'polypeptide(L)'
;MYFFNTNPSGRILNRFSKDMGSVDEILPQVMIDVIQIFLSLLGIVIVLCLVNPYYIVATVVMVIIFYFMRSFYLKTSRDVKRLEAITRSPIYTHLGASLNGLSTIRAFEAQEILIQEFDNYQDLHSSGFYMFLSTSRAFGYWLDCFCVIYIAIITLSFLLFSPENG
;
A
#
# COMPACT_ATOMS: atom_id res chain seq x y z
N MET A 1 20.23 16.54 -28.98
CA MET A 1 21.13 16.51 -27.81
C MET A 1 20.52 17.10 -26.55
N TYR A 2 19.79 18.23 -26.59
CA TYR A 2 19.21 18.89 -25.40
C TYR A 2 18.43 17.95 -24.45
N PHE A 3 17.58 17.07 -24.98
CA PHE A 3 16.83 16.09 -24.18
C PHE A 3 17.73 15.15 -23.36
N PHE A 4 18.76 14.57 -23.98
CA PHE A 4 19.69 13.62 -23.34
C PHE A 4 20.69 14.32 -22.41
N ASN A 5 20.96 15.61 -22.63
CA ASN A 5 21.77 16.41 -21.70
C ASN A 5 20.97 16.81 -20.45
N THR A 6 19.64 16.96 -20.57
CA THR A 6 18.76 17.36 -19.45
C THR A 6 18.24 16.15 -18.67
N ASN A 7 18.16 14.98 -19.31
CA ASN A 7 17.66 13.74 -18.70
C ASN A 7 18.80 12.72 -18.58
N PRO A 8 19.26 12.41 -17.35
CA PRO A 8 20.31 11.42 -17.17
C PRO A 8 19.85 10.05 -17.69
N SER A 9 20.76 9.34 -18.36
CA SER A 9 20.50 8.04 -18.98
C SER A 9 19.90 7.02 -18.00
N GLY A 10 20.30 7.05 -16.72
CA GLY A 10 19.72 6.19 -15.68
C GLY A 10 18.23 6.42 -15.41
N ARG A 11 17.72 7.66 -15.52
CA ARG A 11 16.28 7.96 -15.38
C ARG A 11 15.49 7.40 -16.56
N ILE A 12 16.05 7.52 -17.76
CA ILE A 12 15.45 6.99 -18.98
C ILE A 12 15.40 5.46 -18.89
N LEU A 13 16.51 4.82 -18.51
CA LEU A 13 16.59 3.37 -18.34
C LEU A 13 15.59 2.86 -17.28
N ASN A 14 15.48 3.52 -16.13
CA ASN A 14 14.56 3.10 -15.07
C ASN A 14 13.09 3.14 -15.52
N ARG A 15 12.71 4.09 -16.39
CA ARG A 15 11.38 4.11 -17.01
C ARG A 15 11.15 2.92 -17.93
N PHE A 16 12.11 2.62 -18.80
CA PHE A 16 11.97 1.52 -19.76
C PHE A 16 12.12 0.13 -19.14
N SER A 17 12.83 0.00 -18.02
CA SER A 17 12.98 -1.29 -17.33
C SER A 17 11.93 -1.47 -16.23
N LYS A 18 11.99 -0.65 -15.18
CA LYS A 18 11.22 -0.85 -13.96
C LYS A 18 9.76 -0.41 -14.10
N ASP A 19 9.52 0.76 -14.69
CA ASP A 19 8.15 1.25 -14.83
C ASP A 19 7.39 0.43 -15.88
N MET A 20 8.03 0.09 -17.01
CA MET A 20 7.47 -0.82 -18.02
C MET A 20 7.16 -2.21 -17.44
N GLY A 21 8.12 -2.81 -16.73
CA GLY A 21 7.90 -4.11 -16.07
C GLY A 21 6.75 -4.08 -15.06
N SER A 22 6.56 -2.96 -14.35
CA SER A 22 5.43 -2.81 -13.43
C SER A 22 4.09 -2.72 -14.17
N VAL A 23 4.06 -2.10 -15.34
CA VAL A 23 2.86 -2.03 -16.20
C VAL A 23 2.55 -3.38 -16.83
N ASP A 24 3.56 -4.16 -17.16
CA ASP A 24 3.38 -5.44 -17.86
C ASP A 24 3.03 -6.59 -16.91
N GLU A 25 3.62 -6.62 -15.71
CA GLU A 25 3.47 -7.74 -14.78
C GLU A 25 2.51 -7.43 -13.63
N ILE A 26 2.68 -6.28 -12.95
CA ILE A 26 1.96 -5.98 -11.71
C ILE A 26 0.57 -5.40 -11.99
N LEU A 27 0.47 -4.45 -12.92
CA LEU A 27 -0.77 -3.75 -13.21
C LEU A 27 -1.92 -4.70 -13.65
N PRO A 28 -1.70 -5.66 -14.57
CA PRO A 28 -2.78 -6.53 -15.03
C PRO A 28 -3.34 -7.40 -13.90
N GLN A 29 -2.46 -7.92 -13.04
CA GLN A 29 -2.87 -8.71 -11.87
C GLN A 29 -3.75 -7.89 -10.94
N VAL A 30 -3.31 -6.68 -10.57
CA VAL A 30 -4.08 -5.78 -9.70
C VAL A 30 -5.41 -5.38 -10.34
N MET A 31 -5.45 -5.17 -11.67
CA MET A 31 -6.69 -4.85 -12.37
C MET A 31 -7.73 -5.98 -12.30
N ILE A 32 -7.29 -7.23 -12.49
CA ILE A 32 -8.18 -8.40 -12.37
C ILE A 32 -8.75 -8.48 -10.96
N ASP A 33 -7.91 -8.35 -9.93
CA ASP A 33 -8.34 -8.37 -8.53
C ASP A 33 -9.38 -7.28 -8.23
N VAL A 34 -9.15 -6.06 -8.71
CA VAL A 34 -10.08 -4.94 -8.51
C VAL A 34 -11.42 -5.20 -9.18
N ILE A 35 -11.43 -5.70 -10.43
CA ILE A 35 -12.66 -6.01 -11.15
C ILE A 35 -13.43 -7.13 -10.46
N GLN A 36 -12.74 -8.20 -10.05
CA GLN A 36 -13.35 -9.33 -9.37
C GLN A 36 -13.98 -8.93 -8.04
N ILE A 37 -13.25 -8.18 -7.21
CA ILE A 37 -13.75 -7.69 -5.91
C ILE A 37 -14.92 -6.73 -6.11
N PHE A 38 -14.84 -5.82 -7.10
CA PHE A 38 -15.91 -4.87 -7.40
C PHE A 38 -17.20 -5.59 -7.82
N LEU A 39 -17.10 -6.55 -8.75
CA LEU A 39 -18.26 -7.34 -9.20
C LEU A 39 -18.85 -8.18 -8.07
N SER A 40 -18.01 -8.77 -7.20
CA SER A 40 -18.45 -9.53 -6.04
C SER A 40 -19.21 -8.65 -5.04
N LEU A 41 -18.66 -7.48 -4.69
CA LEU A 41 -19.32 -6.50 -3.82
C LEU A 41 -20.65 -6.03 -4.40
N LEU A 42 -20.70 -5.74 -5.70
CA LEU A 42 -21.91 -5.31 -6.38
C LEU A 42 -22.99 -6.41 -6.31
N GLY A 43 -22.62 -7.67 -6.51
CA GLY A 43 -23.52 -8.81 -6.34
C GLY A 43 -24.08 -8.93 -4.92
N ILE A 44 -23.24 -8.77 -3.89
CA ILE A 44 -23.67 -8.79 -2.48
C ILE A 44 -24.68 -7.67 -2.21
N VAL A 45 -24.42 -6.46 -2.69
CA VAL A 45 -25.33 -5.32 -2.50
C VAL A 45 -26.67 -5.54 -3.21
N ILE A 46 -26.68 -6.12 -4.41
CA ILE A 46 -27.92 -6.46 -5.13
C ILE A 46 -28.75 -7.45 -4.31
N VAL A 47 -28.14 -8.53 -3.82
CA VAL A 47 -28.83 -9.54 -2.99
C VAL A 47 -29.42 -8.90 -1.73
N LEU A 48 -28.67 -8.02 -1.06
CA LEU A 48 -29.18 -7.30 0.12
C LEU A 48 -30.40 -6.44 -0.20
N CYS A 49 -30.41 -5.75 -1.34
CA CYS A 49 -31.53 -4.93 -1.77
C CYS A 49 -32.78 -5.76 -2.12
N LEU A 50 -32.60 -6.98 -2.66
CA LEU A 50 -33.70 -7.90 -2.96
C LEU A 50 -34.33 -8.47 -1.68
N VAL A 51 -33.53 -8.75 -0.65
CA VAL A 51 -34.04 -9.25 0.64
C VAL A 51 -34.83 -8.18 1.37
N ASN A 52 -34.28 -6.97 1.51
CA ASN A 52 -34.99 -5.86 2.13
C ASN A 52 -34.45 -4.51 1.62
N PRO A 53 -35.28 -3.68 0.95
CA PRO A 53 -34.86 -2.37 0.45
C PRO A 53 -34.33 -1.43 1.53
N TYR A 54 -34.76 -1.57 2.79
CA TYR A 54 -34.29 -0.70 3.89
C TYR A 54 -32.80 -0.88 4.20
N TYR A 55 -32.19 -2.03 3.86
CA TYR A 55 -30.75 -2.25 4.06
C TYR A 55 -29.87 -1.34 3.19
N ILE A 56 -30.41 -0.76 2.11
CA ILE A 56 -29.67 0.19 1.28
C ILE A 56 -29.21 1.42 2.07
N VAL A 57 -30.00 1.85 3.06
CA VAL A 57 -29.67 3.01 3.89
C VAL A 57 -28.41 2.73 4.72
N ALA A 58 -28.34 1.55 5.35
CA ALA A 58 -27.16 1.13 6.11
C ALA A 58 -25.93 0.99 5.20
N THR A 59 -26.08 0.43 4.01
CA THR A 59 -25.01 0.30 3.01
C THR A 59 -24.47 1.68 2.59
N VAL A 60 -25.34 2.65 2.30
CA VAL A 60 -24.93 4.00 1.89
C VAL A 60 -24.13 4.69 2.99
N VAL A 61 -24.57 4.60 4.25
CA VAL A 61 -23.82 5.14 5.40
C VAL A 61 -22.43 4.52 5.50
N MET A 62 -22.32 3.20 5.34
CA MET A 62 -21.04 2.50 5.35
C MET A 62 -20.11 2.93 4.21
N VAL A 63 -20.63 3.11 2.99
CA VAL A 63 -19.85 3.60 1.85
C VAL A 63 -19.28 5.00 2.12
N ILE A 64 -20.06 5.88 2.75
CA ILE A 64 -19.61 7.24 3.11
C ILE A 64 -18.46 7.15 4.13
N ILE A 65 -18.59 6.34 5.18
CA ILE A 65 -17.53 6.13 6.18
C ILE A 65 -16.25 5.61 5.52
N PHE A 66 -16.37 4.58 4.67
CA PHE A 66 -15.25 4.00 3.95
C PHE A 66 -14.57 4.98 2.99
N TYR A 67 -15.35 5.85 2.34
CA TYR A 67 -14.80 6.89 1.48
C TYR A 67 -13.88 7.84 2.26
N PHE A 68 -14.32 8.32 3.43
CA PHE A 68 -13.51 9.20 4.27
C PHE A 68 -12.27 8.50 4.82
N MET A 69 -12.42 7.28 5.34
CA MET A 69 -11.30 6.49 5.84
C MET A 69 -10.27 6.21 4.75
N ARG A 70 -10.72 5.82 3.55
CA ARG A 70 -9.85 5.60 2.38
C ARG A 70 -9.12 6.87 1.98
N SER A 71 -9.81 8.02 1.93
CA SER A 71 -9.21 9.30 1.57
C SER A 71 -8.09 9.70 2.55
N PHE A 72 -8.32 9.50 3.86
CA PHE A 72 -7.31 9.70 4.88
C PHE A 72 -6.13 8.73 4.72
N TYR A 73 -6.39 7.43 4.62
CA TYR A 73 -5.36 6.40 4.47
C TYR A 73 -4.48 6.59 3.23
N LEU A 74 -5.07 6.90 2.07
CA LEU A 74 -4.31 7.06 0.83
C LEU A 74 -3.35 8.25 0.88
N LYS A 75 -3.70 9.33 1.57
CA LYS A 75 -2.80 10.47 1.78
C LYS A 75 -1.60 10.05 2.61
N THR A 76 -1.85 9.50 3.80
CA THR A 76 -0.81 9.05 4.73
C THR A 76 0.08 7.96 4.12
N SER A 77 -0.53 6.94 3.51
CA SER A 77 0.19 5.80 2.92
C SER A 77 1.13 6.22 1.79
N ARG A 78 0.71 7.19 0.94
CA ARG A 78 1.57 7.74 -0.13
C ARG A 78 2.78 8.48 0.43
N ASP A 79 2.60 9.26 1.49
CA ASP A 79 3.70 10.01 2.10
C ASP A 79 4.69 9.08 2.81
N VAL A 80 4.19 8.09 3.55
CA VAL A 80 5.04 7.07 4.18
C VAL A 80 5.77 6.23 3.13
N LYS A 81 5.10 5.85 2.03
CA LYS A 81 5.72 5.11 0.93
C LYS A 81 6.80 5.93 0.23
N ARG A 82 6.61 7.26 0.12
CA ARG A 82 7.63 8.17 -0.41
C ARG A 82 8.84 8.26 0.52
N LEU A 83 8.63 8.33 1.83
CA LEU A 83 9.72 8.32 2.81
C LEU A 83 10.55 7.03 2.69
N GLU A 84 9.90 5.86 2.66
CA GLU A 84 10.59 4.58 2.43
C GLU A 84 11.42 4.60 1.14
N ALA A 85 10.84 5.05 0.03
CA ALA A 85 11.55 5.11 -1.24
C ALA A 85 12.80 6.02 -1.21
N ILE A 86 12.75 7.14 -0.49
CA ILE A 86 13.90 8.06 -0.34
C ILE A 86 15.00 7.43 0.52
N THR A 87 14.63 6.75 1.61
CA THR A 87 15.59 6.10 2.52
C THR A 87 16.29 4.88 1.92
N ARG A 88 15.77 4.35 0.81
CA ARG A 88 16.32 3.16 0.15
C ARG A 88 17.56 3.46 -0.71
N SER A 89 17.65 4.63 -1.34
CA SER A 89 18.76 4.93 -2.25
C SER A 89 20.13 5.04 -1.57
N PRO A 90 20.29 5.66 -0.37
CA PRO A 90 21.58 5.75 0.31
C PRO A 90 22.23 4.39 0.57
N ILE A 91 21.44 3.36 0.87
CA ILE A 91 21.94 1.98 1.09
C ILE A 91 22.69 1.48 -0.15
N TYR A 92 22.09 1.60 -1.33
CA TYR A 92 22.71 1.16 -2.58
C TYR A 92 23.92 2.01 -2.96
N THR A 93 23.85 3.32 -2.74
CA THR A 93 24.97 4.23 -3.01
C THR A 93 26.15 3.96 -2.08
N HIS A 94 25.92 3.78 -0.79
CA HIS A 94 26.94 3.47 0.21
C HIS A 94 27.59 2.11 -0.07
N LEU A 95 26.79 1.09 -0.39
CA LEU A 95 27.30 -0.22 -0.81
C LEU A 95 28.16 -0.13 -2.08
N GLY A 96 27.70 0.61 -3.09
CA GLY A 96 28.46 0.81 -4.33
C GLY A 96 29.80 1.52 -4.10
N ALA A 97 29.82 2.55 -3.25
CA ALA A 97 31.05 3.25 -2.86
C ALA A 97 32.01 2.33 -2.09
N SER A 98 31.47 1.54 -1.14
CA SER A 98 32.25 0.60 -0.33
C SER A 98 32.90 -0.51 -1.17
N LEU A 99 32.18 -1.03 -2.17
CA LEU A 99 32.73 -2.04 -3.08
C LEU A 99 33.84 -1.49 -3.97
N ASN A 100 33.69 -0.26 -4.47
CA ASN A 100 34.72 0.38 -5.30
C ASN A 100 35.95 0.80 -4.49
N GLY A 101 35.78 1.19 -3.22
CA GLY A 101 36.85 1.64 -2.32
C GLY A 101 37.40 0.57 -1.37
N LEU A 102 37.09 -0.71 -1.60
CA LEU A 102 37.31 -1.79 -0.63
C LEU A 102 38.79 -1.93 -0.20
N SER A 103 39.72 -1.78 -1.14
CA SER A 103 41.16 -1.85 -0.87
C SER A 103 41.61 -0.71 0.06
N THR A 104 41.12 0.51 -0.17
CA THR A 104 41.41 1.68 0.66
C THR A 104 40.84 1.51 2.07
N ILE A 105 39.58 1.05 2.19
CA ILE A 105 38.94 0.84 3.48
C ILE A 105 39.74 -0.16 4.34
N ARG A 106 40.20 -1.26 3.72
CA ARG A 106 41.04 -2.26 4.40
C ARG A 106 42.43 -1.73 4.76
N ALA A 107 43.03 -0.92 3.89
CA ALA A 107 44.35 -0.34 4.15
C ALA A 107 44.35 0.65 5.33
N PHE A 108 43.22 1.33 5.58
CA PHE A 108 43.04 2.25 6.71
C PHE A 108 42.35 1.63 7.94
N GLU A 109 42.05 0.32 7.91
CA GLU A 109 41.31 -0.39 8.97
C GLU A 109 39.99 0.31 9.38
N ALA A 110 39.31 0.96 8.42
CA ALA A 110 38.12 1.78 8.66
C ALA A 110 36.79 1.00 8.54
N GLN A 111 36.82 -0.34 8.51
CA GLN A 111 35.64 -1.19 8.26
C GLN A 111 34.52 -0.93 9.26
N GLU A 112 34.84 -0.84 10.55
CA GLU A 112 33.86 -0.71 11.62
C GLU A 112 33.03 0.57 11.50
N ILE A 113 33.68 1.68 11.12
CA ILE A 113 33.02 2.98 10.93
C ILE A 113 32.00 2.89 9.79
N LEU A 114 32.38 2.27 8.67
CA LEU A 114 31.51 2.13 7.51
C LEU A 114 30.38 1.12 7.75
N ILE A 115 30.62 0.07 8.55
CA ILE A 115 29.57 -0.87 8.96
C ILE A 115 28.52 -0.14 9.80
N GLN A 116 28.95 0.63 10.81
CA GLN A 116 28.03 1.44 11.62
C GLN A 116 27.24 2.46 10.79
N GLU A 117 27.89 3.10 9.80
CA GLU A 117 27.18 4.01 8.89
C GLU A 117 26.14 3.28 8.03
N PHE A 118 26.48 2.09 7.52
CA PHE A 118 25.56 1.25 6.75
C PHE A 118 24.36 0.80 7.60
N ASP A 119 24.60 0.36 8.83
CA ASP A 119 23.56 -0.05 9.77
C ASP A 119 22.58 1.09 10.05
N ASN A 120 23.08 2.33 10.23
CA ASN A 120 22.22 3.51 10.38
C ASN A 120 21.31 3.75 9.16
N TYR A 121 21.83 3.61 7.93
CA TYR A 121 21.00 3.71 6.72
C TYR A 121 19.96 2.59 6.65
N GLN A 122 20.34 1.37 7.05
CA GLN A 122 19.45 0.22 7.08
C GLN A 122 18.35 0.37 8.12
N ASP A 123 18.63 0.89 9.30
CA ASP A 123 17.65 1.15 10.37
C ASP A 123 16.65 2.23 9.95
N LEU A 124 17.13 3.28 9.29
CA LEU A 124 16.25 4.34 8.78
C LEU A 124 15.30 3.81 7.70
N HIS A 125 15.80 2.97 6.77
CA HIS A 125 14.96 2.33 5.78
C HIS A 125 13.97 1.32 6.41
N SER A 126 14.45 0.48 7.33
CA SER A 126 13.64 -0.56 7.97
C SER A 126 12.52 0.05 8.81
N SER A 127 12.78 1.14 9.53
CA SER A 127 11.76 1.88 10.28
C SER A 127 10.71 2.51 9.34
N GLY A 128 11.12 3.13 8.23
CA GLY A 128 10.20 3.65 7.21
C GLY A 128 9.32 2.55 6.58
N PHE A 129 9.92 1.42 6.23
CA PHE A 129 9.21 0.27 5.68
C PHE A 129 8.23 -0.36 6.70
N TYR A 130 8.65 -0.50 7.96
CA TYR A 130 7.78 -1.01 9.01
C TYR A 130 6.60 -0.08 9.27
N MET A 131 6.81 1.24 9.26
CA MET A 131 5.74 2.23 9.38
C MET A 131 4.72 2.11 8.24
N PHE A 132 5.17 1.88 7.00
CA PHE A 132 4.29 1.62 5.86
C PHE A 132 3.43 0.37 6.10
N LEU A 133 4.05 -0.73 6.53
CA LEU A 133 3.36 -1.99 6.78
C LEU A 133 2.34 -1.85 7.93
N SER A 134 2.74 -1.24 9.04
CA SER A 134 1.90 -1.02 10.21
C SER A 134 0.70 -0.14 9.89
N THR A 135 0.89 0.94 9.12
CA THR A 135 -0.21 1.82 8.68
C THR A 135 -1.22 1.08 7.80
N SER A 136 -0.76 0.23 6.88
CA SER A 136 -1.62 -0.61 6.04
C SER A 136 -2.44 -1.60 6.87
N ARG A 137 -1.79 -2.25 7.85
CA ARG A 137 -2.45 -3.20 8.76
C ARG A 137 -3.48 -2.52 9.67
N ALA A 138 -3.15 -1.35 10.21
CA ALA A 138 -4.07 -0.58 11.04
C ALA A 138 -5.32 -0.16 10.25
N PHE A 139 -5.16 0.28 9.01
CA PHE A 139 -6.30 0.61 8.14
C PHE A 139 -7.20 -0.61 7.88
N GLY A 140 -6.61 -1.77 7.56
CA GLY A 140 -7.35 -3.03 7.40
C GLY A 140 -8.13 -3.41 8.67
N TYR A 141 -7.48 -3.34 9.83
CA TYR A 141 -8.13 -3.62 11.12
C TYR A 141 -9.36 -2.74 11.37
N TRP A 142 -9.24 -1.43 11.14
CA TRP A 142 -10.37 -0.52 11.33
C TRP A 142 -11.50 -0.78 10.33
N LEU A 143 -11.19 -1.10 9.06
CA LEU A 143 -12.21 -1.51 8.09
C LEU A 143 -12.95 -2.77 8.56
N ASP A 144 -12.23 -3.77 9.06
CA ASP A 144 -12.82 -5.01 9.58
C ASP A 144 -13.74 -4.73 10.78
N CYS A 145 -13.36 -3.84 11.70
CA CYS A 145 -14.23 -3.44 12.82
C CYS A 145 -15.57 -2.87 12.33
N PHE A 146 -15.54 -1.98 11.33
CA PHE A 146 -16.77 -1.42 10.75
C PHE A 146 -17.57 -2.48 9.98
N CYS A 147 -16.92 -3.40 9.27
CA CYS A 147 -17.59 -4.53 8.62
C CYS A 147 -18.30 -5.43 9.63
N VAL A 148 -17.67 -5.74 10.77
CA VAL A 148 -18.28 -6.54 11.84
C VAL A 148 -19.51 -5.84 12.42
N ILE A 149 -19.44 -4.53 12.66
CA ILE A 149 -20.58 -3.73 13.13
C ILE A 149 -21.73 -3.78 12.10
N TYR A 150 -21.42 -3.60 10.82
CA TYR A 150 -22.41 -3.65 9.75
C TYR A 150 -23.09 -5.02 9.65
N ILE A 151 -22.31 -6.11 9.70
CA ILE A 151 -22.84 -7.48 9.71
C ILE A 151 -23.72 -7.69 10.93
N ALA A 152 -23.30 -7.25 12.12
CA ALA A 152 -24.09 -7.37 13.34
C ALA A 152 -25.44 -6.62 13.25
N ILE A 153 -25.47 -5.44 12.64
CA ILE A 153 -26.71 -4.68 12.42
C ILE A 153 -27.65 -5.45 11.49
N ILE A 154 -27.14 -5.97 10.37
CA ILE A 154 -27.98 -6.71 9.40
C ILE A 154 -28.51 -8.01 10.02
N THR A 155 -27.66 -8.78 10.69
CA THR A 155 -28.06 -10.06 11.28
C THR A 155 -29.07 -9.87 12.40
N LEU A 156 -28.90 -8.86 13.25
CA LEU A 156 -29.85 -8.54 14.31
C LEU A 156 -31.17 -8.00 13.74
N SER A 157 -31.11 -7.16 12.70
CA SER A 157 -32.32 -6.70 11.99
C SER A 157 -33.10 -7.86 11.37
N PHE A 158 -32.41 -8.86 10.82
CA PHE A 158 -33.05 -10.05 10.26
C PHE A 158 -33.73 -10.90 11.35
N LEU A 159 -33.12 -10.99 12.54
CA LEU A 159 -33.69 -11.75 13.67
C LEU A 159 -34.93 -11.04 14.26
N LEU A 160 -34.88 -9.71 14.42
CA LEU A 160 -35.98 -8.93 14.98
C LEU A 160 -37.15 -8.78 14.00
N PHE A 161 -36.87 -8.56 12.72
CA PHE A 161 -37.86 -8.52 11.64
C PHE A 161 -37.85 -9.88 10.94
N SER A 162 -38.23 -10.94 11.66
CA SER A 162 -38.54 -12.21 11.01
C SER A 162 -39.63 -11.95 9.97
N PRO A 163 -39.48 -12.43 8.72
CA PRO A 163 -40.52 -12.25 7.73
C PRO A 163 -41.83 -12.86 8.26
N GLU A 164 -42.92 -12.09 8.23
CA GLU A 164 -44.28 -12.59 8.52
C GLU A 164 -44.81 -13.52 7.40
N ASN A 165 -44.00 -13.80 6.38
CA ASN A 165 -44.36 -14.68 5.29
C ASN A 165 -43.63 -16.02 5.47
N GLY A 166 -44.43 -17.07 5.66
CA GLY A 166 -44.05 -18.46 5.97
C GLY A 166 -42.98 -19.09 5.09
#